data_AF-A0A2P9HG86-F1
#
_entry.id   AF-A0A2P9HG86-F1
#
_cell.length_a   1.000
_cell.length_b   1.000
_cell.length_c   1.000
_cell.angle_alpha   90.00
_cell.angle_beta   90.00
_cell.angle_gamma   90.00
#
_symmetry.space_group_name_H-M   'P 1'
#
loop_
_entity.id
_entity.type
_entity.pdbx_description
1 polymer ?
#
loop_
_entity_poly.entity_id
_entity_poly.type
_entity_poly.pdbx_seq_one_letter_code
_entity_poly.pdbx_strand_id
1 'polypeptide(L)' 'MGDGDIEGYIVSVGGFLGVGEKYVVVDPDAIEIVYSENDKKWSAKMNATKEQLEKATEFKYEGRWAK' A
#
# COMPACT_ATOMS: atom_id res chain seq x y z
N MET A 1 18.59 1.43 -20.32
CA MET A 1 18.15 1.97 -19.03
C MET A 1 16.90 1.20 -18.66
N GLY A 2 16.93 0.41 -17.59
CA GLY A 2 15.69 -0.11 -17.05
C GLY A 2 15.04 1.06 -16.32
N ASP A 3 14.00 1.65 -16.89
CA ASP A 3 13.13 2.54 -16.15
C ASP A 3 12.67 1.76 -14.92
N GLY A 4 12.97 2.30 -13.73
CA GLY A 4 12.58 1.71 -12.46
C GLY A 4 11.08 1.84 -12.29
N ASP A 5 10.34 1.09 -13.10
CA ASP A 5 8.89 1.09 -13.11
C ASP A 5 8.42 0.48 -11.79
N ILE A 6 7.63 1.26 -11.05
CA ILE A 6 7.07 0.82 -9.78
C ILE A 6 5.92 -0.13 -10.14
N GLU A 7 6.06 -1.42 -9.87
CA GLU A 7 5.00 -2.40 -10.17
C GLU A 7 3.78 -2.26 -9.26
N GLY A 8 3.92 -1.64 -8.08
CA GLY A 8 2.80 -1.41 -7.18
C GLY A 8 3.22 -1.02 -5.76
N TYR A 9 2.27 -0.46 -5.01
CA TYR A 9 2.43 -0.19 -3.59
C TYR A 9 1.73 -1.26 -2.76
N ILE A 10 2.38 -1.71 -1.69
CA ILE A 10 1.78 -2.63 -0.72
C ILE A 10 1.22 -1.81 0.43
N VAL A 11 -0.07 -1.95 0.68
CA VAL A 11 -0.81 -1.23 1.73
C VAL A 11 -1.25 -2.23 2.79
N SER A 12 -0.79 -2.00 4.02
CA SER A 12 -1.22 -2.73 5.20
C SER A 12 -2.58 -2.24 5.70
N VAL A 13 -3.57 -3.12 5.76
CA VAL A 13 -4.94 -2.83 6.16
C VAL A 13 -5.27 -3.65 7.41
N GLY A 14 -5.40 -2.96 8.54
CA GLY A 14 -5.70 -3.58 9.83
C GLY A 14 -4.47 -4.25 10.47
N GLY A 15 -4.62 -4.68 11.72
CA GLY A 15 -3.55 -5.28 12.50
C GLY A 15 -2.70 -4.26 13.28
N PHE A 16 -2.37 -4.62 14.51
CA PHE A 16 -1.40 -3.92 15.33
C PHE A 16 -0.16 -4.80 15.34
N LEU A 17 0.98 -4.29 14.87
CA LEU A 17 2.26 -5.02 14.80
C LEU A 17 2.20 -6.32 13.96
N GLY A 18 1.50 -6.33 12.82
CA GLY A 18 1.52 -7.47 11.89
C GLY A 18 0.66 -8.68 12.28
N VAL A 19 -0.08 -8.62 13.40
CA VAL A 19 -1.05 -9.66 13.77
C VAL A 19 -2.44 -9.28 13.26
N GLY A 20 -2.98 -10.07 12.33
CA GLY A 20 -4.24 -9.78 11.65
C GLY A 20 -4.14 -8.66 10.61
N GLU A 21 -2.93 -8.35 10.16
CA GLU A 21 -2.66 -7.37 9.11
C GLU A 21 -2.84 -7.99 7.73
N LYS A 22 -3.62 -7.32 6.88
CA LYS A 22 -3.84 -7.71 5.48
C LYS A 22 -3.01 -6.81 4.59
N TYR A 23 -2.16 -7.40 3.75
CA TYR A 23 -1.44 -6.63 2.74
C TYR A 23 -2.24 -6.62 1.45
N VAL A 24 -2.38 -5.46 0.82
CA VAL A 24 -3.09 -5.29 -0.45
C VAL A 24 -2.16 -4.57 -1.41
N VAL A 25 -1.98 -5.10 -2.62
CA VAL A 25 -1.28 -4.40 -3.69
C VAL A 25 -2.26 -3.43 -4.34
N VAL A 26 -1.83 -2.19 -4.49
CA VAL A 26 -2.57 -1.15 -5.21
C VAL A 26 -1.69 -0.57 -6.31
N ASP A 27 -2.33 -0.18 -7.41
CA ASP A 27 -1.69 0.48 -8.52
C ASP A 27 -1.06 1.81 -8.08
N PRO A 28 0.17 2.11 -8.54
CA PRO A 28 0.85 3.34 -8.19
C PRO A 28 0.17 4.57 -8.79
N ASP A 29 -0.46 4.43 -9.95
CA ASP A 29 -1.23 5.48 -10.61
C ASP A 29 -2.51 5.86 -9.83
N ALA A 30 -3.01 4.95 -9.00
CA ALA A 30 -4.19 5.17 -8.16
C ALA A 30 -3.87 5.88 -6.83
N ILE A 31 -2.59 6.07 -6.49
CA ILE A 31 -2.15 6.80 -5.30
C ILE A 31 -1.70 8.20 -5.67
N GLU A 32 -2.40 9.19 -5.11
CA GLU A 32 -1.98 10.58 -5.12
C GLU A 32 -1.15 10.88 -3.86
N ILE A 33 0.14 11.14 -4.05
CA ILE A 33 1.02 11.57 -2.97
C ILE A 33 1.02 13.10 -2.90
N VAL A 34 0.50 13.65 -1.81
CA VAL A 34 0.43 15.09 -1.56
C VAL A 34 1.38 15.46 -0.45
N TYR A 35 2.26 16.43 -0.71
CA TYR A 35 3.09 17.04 0.32
C TYR A 35 2.40 18.27 0.89
N SER A 36 2.09 18.25 2.19
CA SER A 36 1.58 19.41 2.91
C SER A 36 2.74 20.23 3.44
N GLU A 37 3.03 21.38 2.82
CA GLU A 37 4.08 22.29 3.26
C GLU A 37 3.84 22.86 4.66
N ASN A 38 2.57 23.10 5.03
CA ASN A 38 2.20 23.59 6.36
C ASN A 38 2.55 22.59 7.47
N ASP A 39 2.26 21.31 7.26
CA ASP A 39 2.50 20.24 8.23
C ASP A 39 3.88 19.58 8.06
N LYS A 40 4.63 19.92 7.00
CA LYS A 40 5.85 19.24 6.56
C LYS A 40 5.68 17.72 6.52
N LYS A 41 4.53 17.27 6.04
CA LYS A 41 4.13 15.86 6.01
C LYS A 41 3.73 15.41 4.62
N TRP A 42 4.14 14.21 4.27
CA TRP A 42 3.67 13.49 3.11
C TRP A 42 2.38 12.75 3.46
N SER A 43 1.37 12.88 2.62
CA SER A 43 0.09 12.18 2.74
C SER A 43 -0.19 11.44 1.43
N ALA A 44 -0.47 10.14 1.52
CA ALA A 44 -0.94 9.36 0.39
C ALA A 44 -2.47 9.31 0.43
N LYS A 45 -3.11 9.66 -0.69
CA LYS A 45 -4.55 9.56 -0.90
C LYS A 45 -4.80 8.61 -2.06
N MET A 46 -5.87 7.84 -1.99
CA MET A 46 -6.30 6.99 -3.10
C MET A 46 -7.82 7.04 -3.17
N ASN A 47 -8.39 6.89 -4.37
CA ASN A 47 -9.83 6.81 -4.55
C ASN A 47 -10.34 5.38 -4.31
N ALA A 48 -9.98 4.80 -3.17
CA ALA A 48 -10.41 3.47 -2.74
C ALA A 48 -11.04 3.56 -1.36
N THR A 49 -12.16 2.86 -1.16
CA THR A 49 -12.79 2.78 0.15
C THR A 49 -12.11 1.73 1.01
N LYS A 50 -12.17 1.91 2.34
CA LYS A 50 -11.64 0.92 3.29
C LYS A 50 -12.20 -0.48 3.05
N GLU A 51 -13.50 -0.60 2.81
CA GLU A 51 -14.14 -1.89 2.52
C GLU A 51 -13.63 -2.55 1.23
N GLN A 52 -13.30 -1.77 0.21
CA GLN A 52 -12.71 -2.29 -1.02
C GLN A 52 -11.31 -2.84 -0.76
N LEU A 53 -10.51 -2.16 0.06
CA LEU A 53 -9.19 -2.65 0.46
C LEU A 53 -9.30 -3.91 1.33
N GLU A 54 -10.26 -3.95 2.27
CA GLU A 54 -10.51 -5.14 3.10
C GLU A 54 -10.99 -6.35 2.29
N LYS A 55 -11.73 -6.12 1.19
CA LYS A 55 -12.19 -7.18 0.26
C LYS A 55 -11.17 -7.51 -0.83
N ALA A 56 -10.23 -6.62 -1.11
CA ALA A 56 -9.21 -6.83 -2.14
C ALA A 56 -8.39 -8.09 -1.86
N THR A 57 -7.86 -8.69 -2.91
CA THR A 57 -7.02 -9.88 -2.80
C THR A 57 -5.83 -9.57 -1.90
N GLU A 58 -5.64 -10.41 -0.87
CA GLU A 58 -4.46 -10.30 -0.02
C GLU A 58 -3.21 -10.58 -0.85
N PHE A 59 -2.28 -9.65 -0.81
CA PHE A 59 -0.94 -9.89 -1.28
C PHE A 59 -0.22 -10.77 -0.25
N LYS A 60 -0.02 -12.04 -0.62
CA LYS A 60 0.82 -12.95 0.16
C LYS A 60 2.26 -12.80 -0.28
N TYR A 61 3.08 -12.25 0.60
CA TYR A 61 4.52 -12.21 0.39
C TYR A 61 5.09 -13.63 0.57
N GLU A 62 5.15 -14.41 -0.51
CA GLU A 62 5.86 -15.70 -0.57
C GLU A 62 7.37 -15.49 -0.83
N GLY A 63 7.98 -14.51 -0.16
CA GLY A 63 9.41 -14.32 -0.22
C GLY A 63 10.17 -15.43 0.50
N ARG A 64 11.35 -15.78 -0.01
CA ARG A 64 12.33 -16.78 0.48
C ARG A 64 12.77 -16.66 1.97
N TRP A 65 12.16 -15.73 2.72
CA TRP A 65 12.43 -15.41 4.12
C TRP A 65 11.21 -15.64 5.03
N ALA A 66 10.10 -16.17 4.50
CA ALA A 66 9.04 -16.75 5.32
C ALA A 66 9.59 -18.03 5.99
N LYS A 67 10.21 -17.87 7.16
CA LYS A 67 10.68 -18.96 8.01
C LYS A 67 9.69 -19.17 9.16
#